data_AF-A0AAE3H1S7-F1
#
_entry.id   AF-A0AAE3H1S7-F1
#
_cell.length_a   1.000
_cell.length_b   1.000
_cell.length_c   1.000
_cell.angle_alpha   90.00
_cell.angle_beta   90.00
_cell.angle_gamma   90.00
#
_symmetry.space_group_name_H-M   'P 1'
#
loop_
_entity.id
_entity.type
_entity.pdbx_description
1 polymer ?
#
loop_
_entity_poly.entity_id
_entity_poly.type
_entity_poly.pdbx_seq_one_letter_code
_entity_poly.pdbx_strand_id
1 'polypeptide(L)'
;MKQFIIALLVLFSATANAQSDCNCQKNFDEIYQKVRDNYGAFSMKVNATTKPAFDALSKKVKEKSAGVTDPTACYFILKEWTEFFKDGHLFINTINPIVPAEPADALLKRAAAVPVQKFNSEASFQAYLNANLAKLAYLEGIWESDDKAYRLGIVKDAAVATKFYGFLLNKKDDKWVAGKTKFVLEQLSETKLKTTYYYADFTSELT
;
A
#
# COMPACT_ATOMS: atom_id res chain seq x y z
N MET A 1 56.79 -16.64 -2.94
CA MET A 1 56.38 -15.34 -2.36
C MET A 1 55.13 -14.76 -3.02
N LYS A 2 55.05 -14.59 -4.35
CA LYS A 2 53.85 -14.08 -5.04
C LYS A 2 52.55 -14.88 -4.76
N GLN A 3 52.62 -16.21 -4.71
CA GLN A 3 51.45 -17.06 -4.43
C GLN A 3 50.93 -16.93 -2.97
N PHE A 4 51.81 -16.68 -2.01
CA PHE A 4 51.42 -16.40 -0.63
C PHE A 4 50.74 -15.03 -0.48
N ILE A 5 51.19 -14.02 -1.25
CA ILE A 5 50.58 -12.69 -1.25
C ILE A 5 49.15 -12.73 -1.83
N ILE A 6 48.93 -13.53 -2.88
CA ILE A 6 47.60 -13.71 -3.49
C ILE A 6 46.65 -14.42 -2.52
N ALA A 7 47.11 -15.46 -1.82
CA ALA A 7 46.29 -16.15 -0.80
C ALA A 7 45.92 -15.21 0.37
N LEU A 8 46.84 -14.32 0.78
CA LEU A 8 46.60 -13.36 1.86
C LEU A 8 45.58 -12.28 1.47
N LEU A 9 45.59 -11.82 0.21
CA LEU A 9 44.62 -10.85 -0.33
C LEU A 9 43.20 -11.41 -0.48
N VAL A 10 43.06 -12.71 -0.78
CA VAL A 10 41.76 -13.40 -0.87
C VAL A 10 41.16 -13.65 0.53
N LEU A 11 41.99 -13.92 1.54
CA LEU A 11 41.53 -14.07 2.92
C LEU A 11 41.06 -12.74 3.55
N PHE A 12 41.62 -11.60 3.14
CA PHE A 12 41.23 -10.27 3.64
C PHE A 12 39.94 -9.71 3.01
N SER A 13 39.53 -10.21 1.84
CA SER A 13 38.31 -9.76 1.16
C SER A 13 37.04 -10.42 1.71
N ALA A 14 37.17 -11.55 2.42
CA ALA A 14 36.05 -12.25 3.04
C ALA A 14 35.48 -11.56 4.29
N THR A 15 36.19 -10.58 4.87
CA THR A 15 35.73 -9.84 6.06
C THR A 15 35.19 -8.44 5.74
N ALA A 16 35.16 -8.04 4.47
CA ALA A 16 34.63 -6.76 4.03
C ALA A 16 33.09 -6.82 3.88
N ASN A 17 32.38 -6.93 5.00
CA ASN A 17 30.94 -6.63 5.04
C ASN A 17 30.76 -5.11 4.92
N ALA A 18 30.76 -4.59 3.69
CA ALA A 18 30.70 -3.15 3.42
C ALA A 18 29.30 -2.53 3.62
N GLN A 19 28.31 -3.29 4.10
CA GLN A 19 26.99 -2.78 4.45
C GLN A 19 26.46 -3.54 5.66
N SER A 20 26.15 -2.83 6.75
CA SER A 20 24.86 -2.94 7.48
C SER A 20 24.83 -2.38 8.91
N ASP A 21 25.76 -1.52 9.36
CA ASP A 21 25.53 -0.78 10.60
C ASP A 21 24.69 0.47 10.29
N CYS A 22 23.38 0.40 10.56
CA CYS A 22 22.55 1.60 10.57
C CYS A 22 23.02 2.48 11.73
N ASN A 23 23.45 3.71 11.46
CA ASN A 23 23.64 4.71 12.51
C ASN A 23 22.45 5.66 12.46
N CYS A 24 21.41 5.35 13.24
CA CYS A 24 20.18 6.13 13.15
C CYS A 24 20.35 7.59 13.56
N GLN A 25 21.21 7.87 14.54
CA GLN A 25 21.49 9.23 14.96
C GLN A 25 22.18 10.03 13.85
N LYS A 26 23.14 9.44 13.14
CA LYS A 26 23.76 10.08 11.98
C LYS A 26 22.72 10.36 10.88
N ASN A 27 21.84 9.40 10.60
CA ASN A 27 20.75 9.59 9.64
C ASN A 27 19.82 10.73 10.08
N PHE A 28 19.49 10.82 11.37
CA PHE A 28 18.68 11.92 11.92
C PHE A 28 19.36 13.27 11.72
N ASP A 29 20.64 13.39 12.08
CA ASP A 29 21.39 14.64 11.91
C ASP A 29 21.44 15.05 10.43
N GLU A 30 21.60 14.10 9.51
CA GLU A 30 21.58 14.38 8.06
C GLU A 30 20.21 14.85 7.55
N ILE A 31 19.11 14.19 7.92
CA ILE A 31 17.77 14.62 7.47
C ILE A 31 17.40 15.98 8.08
N TYR A 32 17.79 16.22 9.34
CA TYR A 32 17.52 17.48 10.02
C TYR A 32 18.16 18.64 9.25
N GLN A 33 19.45 18.51 8.88
CA GLN A 33 20.15 19.51 8.09
C GLN A 33 19.52 19.66 6.69
N LYS A 34 19.31 18.55 5.97
CA LYS A 34 18.75 18.58 4.61
C LYS A 34 17.39 19.28 4.54
N VAL A 35 16.49 18.95 5.46
CA VAL A 35 15.16 19.56 5.50
C VAL A 35 15.25 21.02 5.91
N ARG A 36 16.05 21.36 6.92
CA ARG A 36 16.23 22.76 7.32
C ARG A 36 16.75 23.63 6.16
N ASP A 37 17.69 23.10 5.39
CA ASP A 37 18.42 23.88 4.38
C ASP A 37 17.73 23.88 3.00
N ASN A 38 16.94 22.86 2.67
CA ASN A 38 16.41 22.66 1.30
C ASN A 38 14.88 22.56 1.20
N TYR A 39 14.15 22.35 2.30
CA TYR A 39 12.70 22.19 2.22
C TYR A 39 12.02 23.55 2.02
N GLY A 40 11.47 23.78 0.83
CA GLY A 40 10.92 25.09 0.42
C GLY A 40 9.81 25.63 1.31
N ALA A 41 9.09 24.77 2.04
CA ALA A 41 8.05 25.18 2.99
C ALA A 41 8.53 25.24 4.45
N PHE A 42 9.84 25.11 4.72
CA PHE A 42 10.37 25.03 6.08
C PHE A 42 9.96 26.24 6.94
N SER A 43 10.17 27.47 6.47
CA SER A 43 9.83 28.70 7.21
C SER A 43 8.32 28.87 7.45
N MET A 44 7.48 28.28 6.59
CA MET A 44 6.04 28.28 6.77
C MET A 44 5.61 27.28 7.85
N LYS A 45 6.26 26.11 7.88
CA LYS A 45 5.93 25.00 8.81
C LYS A 45 6.60 25.16 10.18
N VAL A 46 7.77 25.79 10.24
CA VAL A 46 8.54 26.08 11.46
C VAL A 46 8.61 27.61 11.64
N ASN A 47 7.61 28.14 12.34
CA ASN A 47 7.44 29.57 12.60
C ASN A 47 7.38 29.82 14.12
N ALA A 48 7.21 31.08 14.55
CA ALA A 48 7.21 31.44 15.97
C ALA A 48 6.22 30.61 16.82
N THR A 49 5.07 30.22 16.26
CA THR A 49 4.07 29.41 16.94
C THR A 49 4.45 27.94 17.02
N THR A 50 5.00 27.38 15.94
CA THR A 50 5.26 25.92 15.85
C THR A 50 6.67 25.52 16.26
N LYS A 51 7.61 26.48 16.32
CA LYS A 51 9.02 26.25 16.66
C LYS A 51 9.22 25.53 18.00
N PRO A 52 8.52 25.88 19.11
CA PRO A 52 8.71 25.15 20.37
C PRO A 52 8.39 23.65 20.25
N ALA A 53 7.31 23.31 19.53
CA ALA A 53 6.92 21.92 19.30
C ALA A 53 7.92 21.20 18.36
N PHE A 54 8.40 21.89 17.32
CA PHE A 54 9.43 21.38 16.42
C PHE A 54 10.74 21.08 17.15
N ASP A 55 11.21 22.01 17.99
CA ASP A 55 12.46 21.87 18.74
C ASP A 55 12.34 20.70 19.75
N ALA A 56 11.22 20.60 20.45
CA ALA A 56 10.94 19.50 21.38
C ALA A 56 10.90 18.14 20.67
N LEU A 57 10.22 18.04 19.53
CA LEU A 57 10.19 16.82 18.72
C LEU A 57 11.58 16.46 18.19
N SER A 58 12.33 17.44 17.70
CA SER A 58 13.69 17.23 17.18
C SER A 58 14.63 16.71 18.26
N LYS A 59 14.54 17.25 19.48
CA LYS A 59 15.30 16.75 20.64
C LYS A 59 14.92 15.30 20.97
N LYS A 60 13.61 15.03 21.11
CA LYS A 60 13.08 13.69 21.40
C LYS A 60 13.53 12.66 20.37
N VAL A 61 13.46 12.98 19.08
CA VAL A 61 13.85 12.07 18.00
C VAL A 61 15.36 11.84 18.01
N LYS A 62 16.15 12.89 18.24
CA LYS A 62 17.62 12.75 18.41
C LYS A 62 17.97 11.77 19.53
N GLU A 63 17.35 11.94 20.69
CA GLU A 63 17.54 11.05 21.84
C GLU A 63 17.10 9.61 21.53
N LYS A 64 15.93 9.43 20.90
CA LYS A 64 15.44 8.11 20.48
C LYS A 64 16.34 7.42 19.45
N SER A 65 16.98 8.19 18.57
CA SER A 65 17.84 7.65 17.52
C SER A 65 19.21 7.17 18.03
N ALA A 66 19.60 7.57 19.24
CA ALA A 66 20.89 7.22 19.82
C ALA A 66 21.03 5.71 20.05
N GLY A 67 22.06 5.10 19.47
CA GLY A 67 22.35 3.67 19.61
C GLY A 67 21.40 2.74 18.83
N VAL A 68 20.45 3.26 18.06
CA VAL A 68 19.57 2.44 17.23
C VAL A 68 20.30 1.99 15.97
N THR A 69 20.43 0.67 15.82
CA THR A 69 21.09 0.02 14.68
C THR A 69 20.16 -0.79 13.79
N ASP A 70 18.91 -1.00 14.20
CA ASP A 70 17.90 -1.63 13.36
C ASP A 70 17.33 -0.62 12.34
N PRO A 71 17.46 -0.87 11.02
CA PRO A 71 16.96 0.06 10.00
C PRO A 71 15.45 0.31 10.06
N THR A 72 14.67 -0.70 10.45
CA THR A 72 13.20 -0.60 10.56
C THR A 72 12.79 0.32 11.70
N ALA A 73 13.35 0.10 12.89
CA ALA A 73 13.17 0.97 14.04
C ALA A 73 13.64 2.40 13.72
N CYS A 74 14.79 2.53 13.05
CA CYS A 74 15.28 3.84 12.65
C CYS A 74 14.30 4.56 11.72
N TYR A 75 13.82 3.90 10.67
CA TYR A 75 12.85 4.49 9.76
C TYR A 75 11.62 5.03 10.48
N PHE A 76 11.04 4.27 11.43
CA PHE A 76 9.88 4.74 12.18
C PHE A 76 10.20 5.91 13.11
N ILE A 77 11.38 5.93 13.73
CA ILE A 77 11.85 7.07 14.54
C ILE A 77 11.99 8.33 13.68
N LEU A 78 12.59 8.22 12.49
CA LEU A 78 12.76 9.34 11.58
C LEU A 78 11.42 9.78 10.94
N LYS A 79 10.53 8.84 10.67
CA LYS A 79 9.19 9.11 10.15
C LYS A 79 8.36 9.95 11.12
N GLU A 80 8.39 9.64 12.42
CA GLU A 80 7.77 10.44 13.49
C GLU A 80 8.17 11.92 13.39
N TRP A 81 9.44 12.19 13.03
CA TRP A 81 9.93 13.56 12.85
C TRP A 81 9.37 14.23 11.60
N THR A 82 9.36 13.55 10.46
CA THR A 82 8.83 14.11 9.20
C THR A 82 7.32 14.37 9.23
N GLU A 83 6.57 13.64 10.05
CA GLU A 83 5.12 13.82 10.20
C GLU A 83 4.72 15.19 10.77
N PHE A 84 5.63 15.87 11.48
CA PHE A 84 5.43 17.23 11.96
C PHE A 84 4.98 18.20 10.84
N PHE A 85 5.54 18.02 9.64
CA PHE A 85 5.31 18.92 8.52
C PHE A 85 3.93 18.74 7.87
N LYS A 86 3.27 17.59 8.11
CA LYS A 86 1.98 17.23 7.51
C LYS A 86 1.97 17.50 6.00
N ASP A 87 2.99 17.01 5.31
CA ASP A 87 3.16 17.16 3.87
C ASP A 87 3.47 15.80 3.25
N GLY A 88 2.59 15.35 2.33
CA GLY A 88 2.75 14.08 1.63
C GLY A 88 3.95 14.06 0.66
N HIS A 89 4.55 15.20 0.35
CA HIS A 89 5.72 15.31 -0.53
C HIS A 89 7.04 15.28 0.25
N LEU A 90 7.01 15.36 1.59
CA LEU A 90 8.19 15.22 2.44
C LEU A 90 8.17 13.85 3.13
N PHE A 91 8.84 12.89 2.53
CA PHE A 91 8.90 11.51 3.03
C PHE A 91 10.30 10.91 2.92
N ILE A 92 10.55 9.87 3.70
CA ILE A 92 11.79 9.09 3.65
C ILE A 92 11.54 7.91 2.73
N ASN A 93 12.33 7.80 1.67
CA ASN A 93 12.26 6.67 0.76
C ASN A 93 13.22 5.55 1.21
N THR A 94 12.79 4.30 1.07
CA THR A 94 13.56 3.11 1.45
C THR A 94 13.63 2.18 0.23
N ILE A 95 14.73 1.46 0.06
CA ILE A 95 14.91 0.54 -1.09
C ILE A 95 13.78 -0.50 -1.09
N ASN A 96 13.47 -1.03 0.09
CA ASN A 96 12.32 -1.90 0.33
C ASN A 96 11.32 -1.14 1.21
N PRO A 97 10.04 -1.02 0.81
CA PRO A 97 9.05 -0.33 1.60
C PRO A 97 8.95 -0.90 3.03
N ILE A 98 9.19 -0.05 4.01
CA ILE A 98 9.03 -0.40 5.42
C ILE A 98 7.58 -0.09 5.80
N VAL A 99 6.76 -1.13 5.79
CA VAL A 99 5.34 -1.09 6.15
C VAL A 99 5.20 -1.67 7.56
N PRO A 100 4.42 -1.05 8.48
CA PRO A 100 4.13 -1.66 9.76
C PRO A 100 3.63 -3.09 9.56
N ALA A 101 4.15 -4.03 10.34
CA ALA A 101 3.66 -5.40 10.33
C ALA A 101 2.18 -5.39 10.72
N GLU A 102 1.33 -5.80 9.78
CA GLU A 102 -0.08 -5.94 10.05
C GLU A 102 -0.35 -7.20 10.89
N PRO A 103 -1.30 -7.20 11.84
CA PRO A 103 -1.71 -8.42 12.52
C PRO A 103 -2.08 -9.51 11.51
N ALA A 104 -1.58 -10.73 11.73
CA ALA A 104 -1.73 -11.84 10.77
C ALA A 104 -3.19 -12.15 10.40
N ASP A 105 -4.13 -11.87 11.31
CA ASP A 105 -5.56 -12.10 11.11
C ASP A 105 -6.30 -10.91 10.46
N ALA A 106 -5.70 -9.71 10.40
CA ALA A 106 -6.37 -8.53 9.85
C ALA A 106 -6.63 -8.68 8.35
N LEU A 107 -5.66 -9.22 7.59
CA LEU A 107 -5.85 -9.54 6.18
C LEU A 107 -6.95 -10.59 5.98
N LEU A 108 -6.97 -11.64 6.82
CA LEU A 108 -8.00 -12.68 6.76
C LEU A 108 -9.39 -12.12 7.05
N LYS A 109 -9.50 -11.22 8.03
CA LYS A 109 -10.75 -10.52 8.37
C LYS A 109 -11.24 -9.66 7.22
N ARG A 110 -10.36 -8.87 6.58
CA ARG A 110 -10.75 -8.08 5.39
C ARG A 110 -11.16 -8.98 4.24
N ALA A 111 -10.38 -10.01 3.95
CA ALA A 111 -10.70 -10.98 2.92
C ALA A 111 -12.08 -11.62 3.17
N ALA A 112 -12.39 -12.01 4.40
CA ALA A 112 -13.68 -12.59 4.77
C ALA A 112 -14.84 -11.59 4.64
N ALA A 113 -14.60 -10.29 4.87
CA ALA A 113 -15.60 -9.24 4.75
C ALA A 113 -15.97 -8.88 3.30
N VAL A 114 -15.10 -9.20 2.32
CA VAL A 114 -15.40 -8.94 0.90
C VAL A 114 -16.48 -9.90 0.39
N PRO A 115 -17.59 -9.39 -0.16
CA PRO A 115 -18.68 -10.22 -0.67
C PRO A 115 -18.22 -11.23 -1.73
N VAL A 116 -18.81 -12.42 -1.72
CA VAL A 116 -18.57 -13.47 -2.72
C VAL A 116 -19.86 -13.74 -3.46
N GLN A 117 -19.81 -13.64 -4.78
CA GLN A 117 -20.92 -13.93 -5.66
C GLN A 117 -21.04 -15.43 -5.89
N LYS A 118 -22.26 -15.90 -6.13
CA LYS A 118 -22.56 -17.33 -6.35
C LYS A 118 -21.91 -17.92 -7.61
N PHE A 119 -21.44 -17.08 -8.52
CA PHE A 119 -20.82 -17.49 -9.77
C PHE A 119 -19.33 -17.75 -9.54
N ASN A 120 -18.92 -19.00 -9.71
CA ASN A 120 -17.55 -19.46 -9.48
C ASN A 120 -16.77 -19.70 -10.79
N SER A 121 -17.35 -19.36 -11.93
CA SER A 121 -16.73 -19.47 -13.26
C SER A 121 -17.46 -18.61 -14.29
N GLU A 122 -16.75 -18.24 -15.37
CA GLU A 122 -17.34 -17.56 -16.53
C GLU A 122 -18.51 -18.35 -17.14
N ALA A 123 -18.37 -19.67 -17.27
CA ALA A 123 -19.44 -20.52 -17.81
C ALA A 123 -20.73 -20.45 -16.98
N SER A 124 -20.61 -20.50 -15.64
CA SER A 124 -21.77 -20.38 -14.75
C SER A 124 -22.47 -19.03 -14.87
N PHE A 125 -21.70 -17.96 -15.09
CA PHE A 125 -22.23 -16.62 -15.22
C PHE A 125 -22.83 -16.37 -16.60
N GLN A 126 -22.20 -16.86 -17.66
CA GLN A 126 -22.75 -16.81 -19.02
C GLN A 126 -24.11 -17.52 -19.11
N ALA A 127 -24.26 -18.68 -18.44
CA ALA A 127 -25.54 -19.38 -18.36
C ALA A 127 -26.62 -18.51 -17.69
N TYR A 128 -26.28 -17.78 -16.63
CA TYR A 128 -27.19 -16.83 -15.98
C TYR A 128 -27.57 -15.67 -16.91
N LEU A 129 -26.60 -15.06 -17.59
CA LEU A 129 -26.87 -13.95 -18.53
C LEU A 129 -27.82 -14.40 -19.64
N ASN A 130 -27.54 -15.55 -20.26
CA ASN A 130 -28.36 -16.11 -21.34
C ASN A 130 -29.80 -16.42 -20.88
N ALA A 131 -29.98 -16.91 -19.66
CA ALA A 131 -31.30 -17.20 -19.11
C ALA A 131 -32.11 -15.95 -18.73
N ASN A 132 -31.46 -14.79 -18.60
CA ASN A 132 -32.08 -13.56 -18.07
C ASN A 132 -32.02 -12.37 -19.03
N LEU A 133 -31.66 -12.55 -20.30
CA LEU A 133 -31.41 -11.49 -21.29
C LEU A 133 -32.44 -10.34 -21.27
N ALA A 134 -33.74 -10.64 -21.18
CA ALA A 134 -34.81 -9.64 -21.21
C ALA A 134 -34.95 -8.80 -19.91
N LYS A 135 -34.23 -9.17 -18.84
CA LYS A 135 -34.35 -8.58 -17.49
C LYS A 135 -33.03 -7.99 -16.98
N LEU A 136 -31.93 -8.15 -17.74
CA LEU A 136 -30.62 -7.65 -17.33
C LEU A 136 -30.64 -6.12 -17.28
N ALA A 137 -30.07 -5.57 -16.20
CA ALA A 137 -29.75 -4.16 -16.15
C ALA A 137 -28.55 -3.85 -17.05
N TYR A 138 -28.44 -2.60 -17.52
CA TYR A 138 -27.46 -2.21 -18.53
C TYR A 138 -25.99 -2.45 -18.16
N LEU A 139 -25.66 -2.50 -16.86
CA LEU A 139 -24.31 -2.80 -16.38
C LEU A 139 -24.04 -4.30 -16.27
N GLU A 140 -25.06 -5.14 -16.27
CA GLU A 140 -24.88 -6.58 -16.07
C GLU A 140 -24.27 -7.23 -17.29
N GLY A 141 -23.20 -7.99 -17.09
CA GLY A 141 -22.47 -8.60 -18.19
C GLY A 141 -21.05 -8.98 -17.83
N ILE A 142 -20.33 -9.49 -18.82
CA ILE A 142 -18.90 -9.79 -18.71
C ILE A 142 -18.14 -8.59 -19.27
N TRP A 143 -17.21 -8.08 -18.47
CA TRP A 143 -16.41 -6.91 -18.75
C TRP A 143 -14.93 -7.27 -18.71
N GLU A 144 -14.15 -6.59 -19.54
CA GLU A 144 -12.71 -6.72 -19.58
C GLU A 144 -12.10 -5.33 -19.40
N SER A 145 -11.08 -5.22 -18.55
CA SER A 145 -10.34 -3.97 -18.42
C SER A 145 -9.51 -3.70 -19.67
N ASP A 146 -9.26 -2.42 -19.98
CA ASP A 146 -8.52 -2.03 -21.20
C ASP A 146 -7.12 -2.65 -21.27
N ASP A 147 -6.47 -2.80 -20.11
CA ASP A 147 -5.16 -3.45 -19.95
C ASP A 147 -5.22 -4.98 -19.97
N LYS A 148 -6.42 -5.57 -20.10
CA LYS A 148 -6.72 -7.01 -20.04
C LYS A 148 -6.27 -7.70 -18.75
N ALA A 149 -5.96 -6.94 -17.70
CA ALA A 149 -5.54 -7.47 -16.42
C ALA A 149 -6.69 -8.09 -15.63
N TYR A 150 -7.94 -7.76 -15.98
CA TYR A 150 -9.15 -8.26 -15.34
C TYR A 150 -10.23 -8.60 -16.36
N ARG A 151 -10.83 -9.78 -16.14
CA ARG A 151 -12.06 -10.22 -16.78
C ARG A 151 -13.08 -10.52 -15.69
N LEU A 152 -14.16 -9.75 -15.67
CA LEU A 152 -15.05 -9.61 -14.53
C LEU A 152 -16.50 -9.83 -14.94
N GLY A 153 -17.29 -10.40 -14.05
CA GLY A 153 -18.74 -10.36 -14.15
C GLY A 153 -19.27 -9.17 -13.36
N ILE A 154 -20.27 -8.48 -13.89
CA ILE A 154 -21.05 -7.51 -13.13
C ILE A 154 -22.48 -8.05 -13.00
N VAL A 155 -22.96 -8.19 -11.76
CA VAL A 155 -24.32 -8.63 -11.46
C VAL A 155 -25.01 -7.64 -10.54
N LYS A 156 -26.31 -7.44 -10.75
CA LYS A 156 -27.15 -6.60 -9.91
C LYS A 156 -27.44 -7.29 -8.57
N ASP A 157 -27.46 -6.53 -7.49
CA ASP A 157 -27.88 -7.02 -6.18
C ASP A 157 -29.37 -7.38 -6.20
N ALA A 158 -29.72 -8.53 -5.62
CA ALA A 158 -31.09 -9.03 -5.62
C ALA A 158 -32.03 -8.26 -4.67
N ALA A 159 -31.49 -7.61 -3.65
CA ALA A 159 -32.22 -6.85 -2.64
C ALA A 159 -32.18 -5.33 -2.88
N VAL A 160 -31.09 -4.82 -3.47
CA VAL A 160 -30.86 -3.38 -3.64
C VAL A 160 -30.74 -3.04 -5.13
N ALA A 161 -31.80 -2.49 -5.71
CA ALA A 161 -31.89 -2.25 -7.15
C ALA A 161 -30.88 -1.24 -7.72
N THR A 162 -30.23 -0.44 -6.88
CA THR A 162 -29.18 0.51 -7.28
C THR A 162 -27.78 -0.06 -7.12
N LYS A 163 -27.63 -1.28 -6.61
CA LYS A 163 -26.33 -1.84 -6.27
C LYS A 163 -25.93 -2.95 -7.23
N PHE A 164 -24.65 -3.00 -7.59
CA PHE A 164 -24.06 -4.01 -8.43
C PHE A 164 -22.73 -4.49 -7.85
N TYR A 165 -22.37 -5.74 -8.12
CA TYR A 165 -21.08 -6.31 -7.75
C TYR A 165 -20.31 -6.69 -8.99
N GLY A 166 -19.12 -6.10 -9.15
CA GLY A 166 -18.10 -6.56 -10.08
C GLY A 166 -17.25 -7.63 -9.40
N PHE A 167 -17.19 -8.84 -9.96
CA PHE A 167 -16.54 -9.99 -9.35
C PHE A 167 -15.65 -10.75 -10.33
N LEU A 168 -14.66 -11.47 -9.79
CA LEU A 168 -13.72 -12.25 -10.59
C LEU A 168 -14.40 -13.47 -11.24
N LEU A 169 -14.20 -13.66 -12.54
CA LEU A 169 -14.69 -14.86 -13.24
C LEU A 169 -13.70 -16.03 -13.20
N ASN A 170 -12.44 -15.75 -12.86
CA ASN A 170 -11.36 -16.71 -12.75
C ASN A 170 -10.51 -16.45 -11.49
N LYS A 171 -9.70 -17.44 -11.11
CA LYS A 171 -8.72 -17.29 -10.04
C LYS A 171 -7.57 -16.42 -10.55
N LYS A 172 -7.20 -15.38 -9.79
CA LYS A 172 -6.01 -14.56 -10.03
C LYS A 172 -4.84 -14.99 -9.13
N ASP A 173 -5.13 -15.29 -7.87
CA ASP A 173 -4.17 -15.84 -6.90
C ASP A 173 -4.91 -16.62 -5.80
N ASP A 174 -4.19 -17.07 -4.75
CA ASP A 174 -4.76 -17.88 -3.66
C ASP A 174 -5.81 -17.16 -2.81
N LYS A 175 -5.80 -15.82 -2.79
CA LYS A 175 -6.74 -14.99 -2.04
C LYS A 175 -7.84 -14.41 -2.95
N TRP A 176 -7.48 -14.07 -4.18
CA TRP A 176 -8.37 -13.55 -5.22
C TRP A 176 -8.87 -14.68 -6.12
N VAL A 177 -9.90 -15.38 -5.65
CA VAL A 177 -10.55 -16.51 -6.33
C VAL A 177 -11.80 -16.08 -7.11
N ALA A 178 -12.28 -16.95 -8.00
CA ALA A 178 -13.52 -16.72 -8.73
C ALA A 178 -14.72 -16.47 -7.77
N GLY A 179 -15.62 -15.58 -8.17
CA GLY A 179 -16.75 -15.11 -7.36
C GLY A 179 -16.40 -13.99 -6.38
N LYS A 180 -15.11 -13.76 -6.05
CA LYS A 180 -14.72 -12.68 -5.14
C LYS A 180 -15.03 -11.31 -5.75
N THR A 181 -15.70 -10.44 -5.00
CA THR A 181 -16.03 -9.08 -5.46
C THR A 181 -14.79 -8.20 -5.52
N LYS A 182 -14.51 -7.61 -6.68
CA LYS A 182 -13.41 -6.66 -6.91
C LYS A 182 -13.85 -5.21 -6.73
N PHE A 183 -15.10 -4.90 -7.05
CA PHE A 183 -15.69 -3.60 -6.77
C PHE A 183 -17.21 -3.69 -6.59
N VAL A 184 -17.77 -2.68 -5.91
CA VAL A 184 -19.21 -2.49 -5.74
C VAL A 184 -19.59 -1.18 -6.40
N LEU A 185 -20.61 -1.20 -7.26
CA LEU A 185 -21.18 0.01 -7.84
C LEU A 185 -22.50 0.33 -7.15
N GLU A 186 -22.69 1.59 -6.81
CA GLU A 186 -23.96 2.13 -6.34
C GLU A 186 -24.41 3.23 -7.31
N GLN A 187 -25.53 3.00 -7.96
CA GLN A 187 -26.11 3.90 -8.93
C GLN A 187 -26.80 5.07 -8.23
N LEU A 188 -26.26 6.28 -8.46
CA LEU A 188 -26.79 7.53 -7.93
C LEU A 188 -27.74 8.20 -8.94
N SER A 189 -27.47 8.03 -10.24
CA SER A 189 -28.33 8.41 -11.35
C SER A 189 -28.00 7.54 -12.58
N GLU A 190 -28.68 7.75 -13.71
CA GLU A 190 -28.40 7.01 -14.95
C GLU A 190 -26.94 7.09 -15.41
N THR A 191 -26.27 8.24 -15.17
CA THR A 191 -24.90 8.50 -15.62
C THR A 191 -23.89 8.59 -14.48
N LYS A 192 -24.33 8.45 -13.23
CA LYS A 192 -23.47 8.61 -12.05
C LYS A 192 -23.48 7.35 -11.19
N LEU A 193 -22.30 6.77 -11.06
CA LEU A 193 -22.01 5.63 -10.20
C LEU A 193 -21.04 6.09 -9.10
N LYS A 194 -21.27 5.62 -7.89
CA LYS A 194 -20.31 5.65 -6.79
C LYS A 194 -19.69 4.27 -6.71
N THR A 195 -18.36 4.19 -6.65
CA THR A 195 -17.67 2.90 -6.69
C THR A 195 -16.87 2.68 -5.42
N THR A 196 -17.00 1.49 -4.85
CA THR A 196 -16.10 1.00 -3.81
C THR A 196 -15.19 -0.07 -4.43
N TYR A 197 -13.91 0.23 -4.58
CA TYR A 197 -12.90 -0.70 -5.10
C TYR A 197 -12.20 -1.44 -3.97
N TYR A 198 -11.88 -2.72 -4.17
CA TYR A 198 -11.04 -3.47 -3.24
C TYR A 198 -9.62 -3.66 -3.79
N TYR A 199 -8.61 -3.26 -3.02
CA TYR A 199 -7.19 -3.41 -3.33
C TYR A 199 -6.69 -4.83 -3.15
N ALA A 200 -5.44 -5.12 -3.53
CA ALA A 200 -4.86 -6.46 -3.42
C ALA A 200 -4.92 -7.05 -1.99
N ASP A 201 -4.84 -6.18 -0.98
CA ASP A 201 -4.92 -6.51 0.44
C ASP A 201 -6.34 -6.43 1.02
N PHE A 202 -7.37 -6.34 0.16
CA PHE A 202 -8.79 -6.20 0.51
C PHE A 202 -9.16 -4.90 1.25
N THR A 203 -8.28 -3.91 1.34
CA THR A 203 -8.70 -2.57 1.72
C THR A 203 -9.60 -1.97 0.66
N SER A 204 -10.51 -1.09 1.08
CA SER A 204 -11.48 -0.48 0.17
C SER A 204 -11.25 1.01 0.00
N GLU A 205 -11.39 1.50 -1.22
CA GLU A 205 -11.45 2.93 -1.53
C GLU A 205 -12.77 3.28 -2.18
N LEU A 206 -13.32 4.43 -1.78
CA LEU A 206 -14.52 5.01 -2.36
C LEU A 206 -14.12 6.08 -3.39
N THR A 207 -14.64 5.95 -4.60
CA THR A 207 -14.43 6.88 -5.72
C THR A 207 -15.76 7.32 -6.32
#